data_AF-A0A1C4AGU4-F1
#
_entry.id   AF-A0A1C4AGU4-F1
#
_cell.length_a   1.000
_cell.length_b   1.000
_cell.length_c   1.000
_cell.angle_alpha   90.00
_cell.angle_beta   90.00
_cell.angle_gamma   90.00
#
_symmetry.space_group_name_H-M   'P 1'
#
loop_
_entity.id
_entity.type
_entity.pdbx_description
1 polymer ?
#
loop_
_entity_poly.entity_id
_entity_poly.type
_entity_poly.pdbx_seq_one_letter_code
_entity_poly.pdbx_strand_id
1 'polypeptide(L)'
;MDLIRIRDKIFHLRGRNVILDIDLAPLYGMNTRQVKNMVLRNSQRFPEDCSFILTHAEWLPMRKILLHMNIRTHPFPKQPPQAFTDMGLIMLAGLLGSSRAIEMNIAIVRSFVILHASSGGNVSLRHLMKYDELQETMQALIATP
;
A
#
# COMPACT_ATOMS: atom_id res chain seq x y z
N MET A 1 0.23 3.46 19.38
CA MET A 1 0.15 3.07 17.96
C MET A 1 1.57 2.91 17.48
N ASP A 2 2.07 1.69 17.39
CA ASP A 2 3.46 1.44 17.02
C ASP A 2 3.67 1.79 15.55
N LEU A 3 4.12 3.02 15.30
CA LEU A 3 4.68 3.51 14.03
C LEU A 3 5.93 2.71 13.59
N ILE A 4 6.32 1.70 14.38
CA ILE A 4 7.37 0.72 14.11
C ILE A 4 6.79 -0.41 13.22
N ARG A 5 7.14 -0.56 11.95
CA ARG A 5 7.73 0.36 10.96
C ARG A 5 7.03 0.02 9.64
N ILE A 6 6.02 0.80 9.24
CA ILE A 6 5.40 0.66 7.90
C ILE A 6 6.50 0.68 6.83
N ARG A 7 7.53 1.52 7.03
CA ARG A 7 8.73 1.61 6.20
C ARG A 7 9.44 0.28 5.97
N ASP A 8 9.51 -0.61 6.97
CA ASP A 8 10.19 -1.90 6.84
C ASP A 8 9.39 -2.91 6.00
N LYS A 9 8.12 -2.58 5.71
CA LYS A 9 7.21 -3.35 4.85
C LYS A 9 7.16 -2.79 3.44
N ILE A 10 7.89 -1.71 3.17
CA ILE A 10 7.98 -1.09 1.85
C ILE A 10 9.23 -1.62 1.15
N PHE A 11 9.02 -2.25 0.00
CA PHE A 11 10.07 -2.81 -0.84
C PHE A 11 10.24 -1.97 -2.09
N HIS A 12 11.42 -1.99 -2.68
CA HIS A 12 11.67 -1.37 -3.98
C HIS A 12 11.70 -2.45 -5.06
N LEU A 13 10.69 -2.49 -5.92
CA LEU A 13 10.53 -3.48 -6.99
C LEU A 13 10.11 -2.78 -8.28
N ARG A 14 10.73 -3.17 -9.41
CA ARG A 14 10.45 -2.60 -10.75
C ARG A 14 10.53 -1.06 -10.79
N GLY A 15 11.47 -0.47 -10.05
CA GLY A 15 11.64 0.99 -9.97
C GLY A 15 10.58 1.72 -9.14
N ARG A 16 9.73 0.99 -8.39
CA ARG A 16 8.63 1.53 -7.61
C ARG A 16 8.72 1.08 -6.16
N ASN A 17 8.27 1.94 -5.25
CA ASN A 17 8.00 1.52 -3.89
C ASN A 17 6.72 0.69 -3.89
N VAL A 18 6.71 -0.43 -3.17
CA VAL A 18 5.57 -1.34 -3.09
C VAL A 18 5.41 -1.93 -1.70
N ILE A 19 4.16 -2.22 -1.32
CA ILE A 19 3.83 -3.04 -0.17
C ILE A 19 3.11 -4.32 -0.63
N LEU A 20 3.44 -5.45 -0.01
CA LEU A 20 2.88 -6.74 -0.40
C LEU A 20 1.53 -6.98 0.30
N ASP A 21 0.59 -7.66 -0.35
CA ASP A 21 -0.71 -8.06 0.22
C ASP A 21 -0.57 -8.75 1.59
N ILE A 22 0.45 -9.57 1.76
CA ILE A 22 0.80 -10.27 3.00
C ILE A 22 1.20 -9.36 4.16
N ASP A 23 1.68 -8.14 3.89
CA ASP A 23 1.85 -7.08 4.90
C ASP A 23 0.60 -6.24 5.05
N LEU A 24 0.00 -5.91 3.91
CA LEU A 24 -1.07 -4.95 3.84
C LEU A 24 -2.32 -5.44 4.58
N ALA A 25 -2.66 -6.71 4.38
CA ALA A 25 -3.88 -7.28 4.94
C ALA A 25 -3.89 -7.25 6.49
N PRO A 26 -2.84 -7.69 7.21
CA PRO A 26 -2.77 -7.54 8.67
C PRO A 26 -2.88 -6.08 9.16
N LEU A 27 -2.28 -5.11 8.43
CA LEU A 27 -2.39 -3.69 8.79
C LEU A 27 -3.87 -3.26 8.74
N TYR A 28 -4.59 -3.65 7.69
CA TYR A 28 -6.01 -3.37 7.51
C TYR A 28 -6.94 -4.19 8.42
N GLY A 29 -6.41 -5.16 9.17
CA GLY A 29 -7.24 -6.10 9.94
C GLY A 29 -8.05 -7.04 9.04
N MET A 30 -7.51 -7.35 7.86
CA MET A 30 -8.12 -8.19 6.83
C MET A 30 -7.21 -9.38 6.53
N ASN A 31 -7.72 -10.37 5.80
CA ASN A 31 -6.89 -11.41 5.18
C ASN A 31 -6.56 -11.05 3.72
N THR A 32 -5.51 -11.68 3.18
CA THR A 32 -5.05 -11.42 1.80
C THR A 32 -6.11 -11.73 0.75
N ARG A 33 -6.97 -12.72 1.00
CA ARG A 33 -8.08 -13.06 0.10
C ARG A 33 -9.08 -11.91 -0.01
N GLN A 34 -9.41 -11.21 1.07
CA GLN A 34 -10.30 -10.05 1.04
C GLN A 34 -9.70 -8.92 0.20
N VAL A 35 -8.41 -8.59 0.41
CA VAL A 35 -7.71 -7.57 -0.38
C VAL A 35 -7.73 -7.93 -1.87
N LYS A 36 -7.39 -9.17 -2.23
CA LYS A 36 -7.44 -9.65 -3.62
C LYS A 36 -8.84 -9.59 -4.22
N ASN A 37 -9.87 -9.98 -3.47
CA ASN A 37 -11.25 -9.92 -3.92
C ASN A 37 -11.72 -8.49 -4.19
N MET A 38 -11.28 -7.51 -3.37
CA MET A 38 -11.57 -6.09 -3.62
C MET A 38 -10.96 -5.62 -4.93
N VAL A 39 -9.71 -6.00 -5.21
CA VAL A 39 -9.04 -5.67 -6.48
C VAL A 39 -9.74 -6.34 -7.66
N LEU A 40 -10.04 -7.63 -7.56
CA LEU A 40 -10.70 -8.40 -8.63
C LEU A 40 -12.07 -7.82 -8.99
N ARG A 41 -12.88 -7.43 -7.98
CA ARG A 41 -14.19 -6.81 -8.20
C ARG A 41 -14.10 -5.42 -8.81
N ASN A 42 -12.96 -4.75 -8.68
CA ASN A 42 -12.74 -3.39 -9.13
C ASN A 42 -11.56 -3.32 -10.12
N SER A 43 -11.34 -4.36 -10.92
CA SER A 43 -10.13 -4.53 -11.74
C SER A 43 -9.85 -3.34 -12.67
N GLN A 44 -10.90 -2.66 -13.15
CA GLN A 44 -10.78 -1.43 -13.95
C GLN A 44 -10.06 -0.28 -13.22
N ARG A 45 -10.04 -0.28 -11.88
CA ARG A 45 -9.33 0.70 -11.04
C ARG A 45 -7.88 0.27 -10.72
N PHE A 46 -7.48 -0.95 -11.08
CA PHE A 46 -6.15 -1.49 -10.79
C PHE A 46 -5.41 -1.90 -12.07
N PRO A 47 -5.02 -0.93 -12.91
CA PRO A 47 -4.04 -1.17 -13.96
C PRO A 47 -2.69 -1.64 -13.38
N GLU A 48 -1.79 -2.11 -14.25
CA GLU A 48 -0.53 -2.77 -13.86
C GLU A 48 0.44 -1.85 -13.08
N ASP A 49 0.30 -0.54 -13.22
CA ASP A 49 1.00 0.48 -12.45
C ASP A 49 0.45 0.71 -11.03
N CYS A 50 -0.82 0.36 -10.78
CA CYS A 50 -1.42 0.38 -9.43
C CYS A 50 -1.04 -0.86 -8.61
N SER A 51 -1.10 -2.03 -9.22
CA SER A 51 -0.77 -3.28 -8.55
C SER A 51 -0.40 -4.36 -9.54
N PHE A 52 0.48 -5.27 -9.13
CA PHE A 52 0.89 -6.40 -9.95
C PHE A 52 1.24 -7.60 -9.10
N ILE A 53 1.12 -8.79 -9.66
CA ILE A 53 1.58 -10.02 -9.01
C ILE A 53 3.07 -10.17 -9.29
N LEU A 54 3.85 -10.47 -8.26
CA LEU A 54 5.27 -10.76 -8.44
C LEU A 54 5.44 -12.01 -9.32
N THR A 55 6.50 -12.03 -10.13
CA THR A 55 6.93 -13.26 -10.79
C THR A 55 7.56 -14.20 -9.77
N HIS A 56 7.61 -15.50 -10.09
CA HIS A 56 8.35 -16.46 -9.28
C HIS A 56 9.85 -16.08 -9.16
N ALA A 57 10.43 -15.53 -10.21
CA ALA A 57 11.82 -15.08 -10.23
C ALA A 57 12.08 -13.91 -9.26
N GLU A 58 11.12 -12.99 -9.11
CA GLU A 58 11.19 -11.91 -8.12
C GLU A 58 10.91 -12.44 -6.69
N TRP A 59 9.93 -13.33 -6.54
CA TRP A 59 9.46 -13.76 -5.22
C TRP A 59 10.39 -14.74 -4.52
N LEU A 60 10.94 -15.74 -5.22
CA LEU A 60 11.77 -16.78 -4.61
C LEU A 60 12.98 -16.24 -3.83
N PRO A 61 13.85 -15.40 -4.42
CA PRO A 61 14.99 -14.84 -3.69
C PRO A 61 14.55 -13.91 -2.56
N MET A 62 13.53 -13.07 -2.80
CA MET A 62 13.01 -12.14 -1.78
C MET A 62 12.44 -12.90 -0.58
N ARG A 63 11.64 -13.94 -0.82
CA ARG A 63 11.10 -14.83 0.23
C ARG A 63 12.21 -15.48 1.05
N LYS A 64 13.29 -15.93 0.40
CA LYS A 64 14.45 -16.51 1.10
C LYS A 64 15.07 -15.48 2.05
N ILE A 65 15.33 -14.25 1.60
CA ILE A 65 15.88 -13.18 2.45
C ILE A 65 14.96 -12.89 3.63
N LEU A 66 13.67 -12.70 3.37
CA LEU A 66 12.69 -12.37 4.40
C LEU A 66 12.51 -13.48 5.46
N LEU A 67 12.62 -14.75 5.04
CA LEU A 67 12.64 -15.90 5.95
C LEU A 67 13.86 -15.88 6.90
N HIS A 68 15.05 -15.56 6.38
CA HIS A 68 16.26 -15.53 7.21
C HIS A 68 16.26 -14.37 8.21
N MET A 69 15.71 -13.22 7.82
CA MET A 69 15.71 -12.03 8.68
C MET A 69 14.61 -12.06 9.76
N ASN A 70 13.74 -13.08 9.78
CA ASN A 70 12.61 -13.21 10.70
C ASN A 70 11.76 -11.93 10.83
N ILE A 71 11.62 -11.16 9.74
CA ILE A 71 10.98 -9.83 9.74
C ILE A 71 9.46 -9.91 9.95
N ARG A 72 8.89 -11.12 9.96
CA ARG A 72 7.43 -11.31 9.99
C ARG A 72 6.99 -12.34 11.01
N THR A 73 5.85 -12.05 11.60
CA THR A 73 5.09 -12.93 12.49
C THR A 73 4.20 -13.94 11.76
N HIS A 74 4.02 -13.78 10.43
CA HIS A 74 3.14 -14.64 9.63
C HIS A 74 3.90 -15.48 8.60
N PRO A 75 3.39 -16.68 8.24
CA PRO A 75 4.05 -17.55 7.26
C PRO A 75 4.16 -16.92 5.87
N PHE A 76 5.32 -17.09 5.24
CA PHE A 76 5.53 -16.63 3.87
C PHE A 76 4.81 -17.54 2.87
N PRO A 77 3.92 -17.01 2.01
CA PRO A 77 3.22 -17.82 1.03
C PRO A 77 4.20 -18.45 0.04
N LYS A 78 3.89 -19.68 -0.40
CA LYS A 78 4.62 -20.31 -1.51
C LYS A 78 4.37 -19.59 -2.83
N GLN A 79 3.14 -19.11 -3.01
CA GLN A 79 2.73 -18.37 -4.20
C GLN A 79 3.20 -16.90 -4.13
N PRO A 80 3.52 -16.29 -5.28
CA PRO A 80 3.89 -14.88 -5.31
C PRO A 80 2.78 -13.97 -4.76
N PRO A 81 3.13 -13.03 -3.86
CA PRO A 81 2.19 -12.05 -3.36
C PRO A 81 1.84 -11.01 -4.43
N GLN A 82 0.72 -10.33 -4.23
CA GLN A 82 0.40 -9.12 -4.99
C GLN A 82 1.08 -7.91 -4.36
N ALA A 83 1.76 -7.10 -5.16
CA ALA A 83 2.36 -5.84 -4.77
C ALA A 83 1.44 -4.67 -5.11
N PHE A 84 1.39 -3.70 -4.20
CA PHE A 84 0.62 -2.46 -4.34
C PHE A 84 1.57 -1.27 -4.31
N THR A 85 1.45 -0.40 -5.31
CA THR A 85 2.13 0.90 -5.34
C THR A 85 1.35 1.92 -4.50
N ASP A 86 1.91 3.12 -4.34
CA ASP A 86 1.19 4.28 -3.78
C ASP A 86 -0.15 4.53 -4.48
N MET A 87 -0.18 4.48 -5.81
CA MET A 87 -1.41 4.64 -6.58
C MET A 87 -2.41 3.51 -6.31
N GLY A 88 -1.95 2.27 -6.20
CA GLY A 88 -2.79 1.14 -5.79
C GLY A 88 -3.37 1.28 -4.39
N LEU A 89 -2.60 1.85 -3.45
CA LEU A 89 -3.07 2.13 -2.09
C LEU A 89 -4.13 3.23 -2.07
N ILE A 90 -3.94 4.29 -2.85
CA ILE A 90 -4.96 5.35 -3.04
C ILE A 90 -6.25 4.74 -3.62
N MET A 91 -6.15 3.86 -4.62
CA MET A 91 -7.32 3.16 -5.16
C MET A 91 -8.03 2.29 -4.13
N LEU A 92 -7.27 1.64 -3.23
CA LEU A 92 -7.86 0.88 -2.12
C LEU A 92 -8.61 1.77 -1.14
N ALA A 93 -8.20 3.03 -0.91
CA ALA A 93 -8.82 3.92 0.07
C ALA A 93 -10.34 4.07 -0.14
N GLY A 94 -10.76 4.18 -1.41
CA GLY A 94 -12.18 4.29 -1.77
C GLY A 94 -12.97 2.98 -1.67
N LEU A 95 -12.33 1.86 -1.33
CA LEU A 95 -12.95 0.54 -1.22
C LEU A 95 -12.94 0.00 0.23
N LEU A 96 -12.13 0.60 1.12
CA LEU A 96 -12.01 0.16 2.50
C LEU A 96 -13.25 0.58 3.29
N GLY A 97 -13.87 -0.39 3.98
CA GLY A 97 -15.09 -0.17 4.77
C GLY A 97 -14.88 -0.07 6.28
N SER A 98 -13.64 -0.21 6.79
CA SER A 98 -13.37 -0.16 8.24
C SER A 98 -12.49 1.03 8.61
N SER A 99 -12.82 1.68 9.73
CA SER A 99 -12.07 2.85 10.23
C SER A 99 -10.58 2.54 10.42
N ARG A 100 -10.27 1.34 10.93
CA ARG A 100 -8.89 0.85 11.06
C ARG A 100 -8.17 0.78 9.71
N ALA A 101 -8.81 0.23 8.69
CA ALA A 101 -8.15 0.09 7.39
C ALA A 101 -7.95 1.45 6.72
N ILE A 102 -8.92 2.36 6.86
CA ILE A 102 -8.81 3.75 6.39
C ILE A 102 -7.62 4.45 7.06
N GLU A 103 -7.54 4.42 8.40
CA GLU A 103 -6.44 5.01 9.17
C GLU A 103 -5.08 4.44 8.74
N MET A 104 -4.99 3.12 8.61
CA MET A 104 -3.75 2.49 8.19
C MET A 104 -3.38 2.82 6.74
N ASN A 105 -4.34 2.94 5.83
CA ASN A 105 -4.06 3.33 4.46
C ASN A 105 -3.46 4.74 4.41
N ILE A 106 -4.01 5.68 5.17
CA ILE A 106 -3.47 7.04 5.30
C ILE A 106 -2.02 6.99 5.80
N ALA A 107 -1.75 6.21 6.85
CA ALA A 107 -0.39 6.07 7.39
C ALA A 107 0.59 5.44 6.39
N ILE A 108 0.15 4.48 5.58
CA ILE A 108 0.97 3.84 4.57
C ILE A 108 1.26 4.81 3.42
N VAL A 109 0.25 5.46 2.84
CA VAL A 109 0.46 6.44 1.77
C VAL A 109 1.39 7.56 2.20
N ARG A 110 1.23 8.11 3.42
CA ARG A 110 2.17 9.11 3.98
C ARG A 110 3.61 8.58 4.06
N SER A 111 3.79 7.32 4.43
CA SER A 111 5.11 6.69 4.49
C SER A 111 5.76 6.58 3.11
N PHE A 112 4.98 6.29 2.06
CA PHE A 112 5.48 6.28 0.67
C PHE A 112 5.93 7.66 0.23
N VAL A 113 5.15 8.71 0.52
CA VAL A 113 5.52 10.08 0.13
C VAL A 113 6.81 10.54 0.82
N ILE A 114 6.99 10.23 2.10
CA ILE A 114 8.25 10.53 2.83
C ILE A 114 9.45 9.81 2.19
N LEU A 115 9.27 8.54 1.80
CA LEU A 115 10.32 7.77 1.11
C LEU A 115 10.67 8.37 -0.26
N HIS A 116 9.67 8.80 -1.03
CA HIS A 116 9.89 9.49 -2.31
C HIS A 116 10.68 10.78 -2.13
N ALA A 117 10.34 11.61 -1.15
CA ALA A 117 11.06 12.84 -0.86
C ALA A 117 12.54 12.61 -0.50
N SER A 118 12.84 11.46 0.13
CA SER A 118 14.19 11.11 0.58
C SER A 118 15.08 10.51 -0.53
N SER A 119 14.49 9.97 -1.60
CA SER A 119 15.22 9.19 -2.61
C SER A 119 15.69 9.98 -3.84
N GLY A 120 15.32 11.27 -3.98
CA GLY A 120 15.89 12.14 -5.01
C GLY A 120 14.93 13.18 -5.59
N GLY A 121 15.06 14.42 -5.10
CA GLY A 121 14.74 15.65 -5.85
C GLY A 121 13.30 16.16 -5.75
N ASN A 122 13.05 17.14 -4.86
CA ASN A 122 12.05 18.22 -4.98
C ASN A 122 10.64 17.90 -5.54
N VAL A 123 10.10 16.68 -5.45
CA VAL A 123 8.65 16.42 -5.65
C VAL A 123 7.93 16.61 -4.31
N SER A 124 8.14 17.79 -3.73
CA SER A 124 7.12 18.64 -3.14
C SER A 124 6.17 18.01 -2.12
N LEU A 125 6.50 18.23 -0.83
CA LEU A 125 5.53 18.41 0.28
C LEU A 125 4.32 19.29 -0.11
N ARG A 126 4.48 20.12 -1.15
CA ARG A 126 3.45 20.90 -1.85
C ARG A 126 2.27 20.05 -2.38
N HIS A 127 2.45 18.77 -2.74
CA HIS A 127 1.34 17.91 -3.18
C HIS A 127 0.55 17.33 -2.00
N LEU A 128 1.18 17.09 -0.85
CA LEU A 128 0.49 16.63 0.36
C LEU A 128 -0.46 17.70 0.90
N MET A 129 -0.05 18.97 0.90
CA MET A 129 -0.94 20.08 1.27
C MET A 129 -2.15 20.18 0.33
N LYS A 130 -1.94 19.93 -0.97
CA LYS A 130 -3.03 19.87 -1.95
C LYS A 130 -3.97 18.67 -1.76
N TYR A 131 -3.47 17.55 -1.22
CA TYR A 131 -4.30 16.39 -0.89
C TYR A 131 -5.20 16.65 0.33
N ASP A 132 -4.70 17.37 1.34
CA ASP A 132 -5.52 17.80 2.48
C ASP A 132 -6.58 18.82 2.02
N GLU A 133 -6.23 19.76 1.13
CA GLU A 133 -7.20 20.66 0.46
C GLU A 133 -8.23 19.89 -0.41
N LEU A 134 -7.80 18.83 -1.10
CA LEU A 134 -8.69 17.96 -1.87
C LEU A 134 -9.62 17.13 -0.96
N GLN A 135 -9.16 16.71 0.22
CA GLN A 135 -10.01 16.05 1.20
C GLN A 135 -11.05 17.02 1.78
N GLU A 136 -10.67 18.26 2.09
CA GLU A 136 -11.61 19.29 2.55
C GLU A 136 -12.66 19.62 1.49
N THR A 137 -12.25 19.77 0.22
CA THR A 137 -13.19 20.03 -0.88
C THR A 137 -14.12 18.84 -1.17
N MET A 138 -13.61 17.60 -1.10
CA MET A 138 -14.43 16.40 -1.23
C MET A 138 -15.42 16.24 -0.06
N GLN A 139 -15.00 16.56 1.16
CA GLN A 139 -15.89 16.56 2.33
C GLN A 139 -16.95 17.66 2.24
N ALA A 140 -16.59 18.86 1.76
CA ALA A 140 -17.52 19.96 1.56
C ALA A 140 -18.57 19.67 0.48
N LEU A 141 -18.20 18.97 -0.60
CA LEU A 141 -19.12 18.53 -1.66
C LEU A 141 -20.12 17.44 -1.20
N ILE A 142 -19.76 16.68 -0.16
CA ILE A 142 -20.63 15.64 0.43
C ILE A 142 -21.50 16.23 1.56
N ALA A 143 -21.14 17.40 2.10
CA ALA A 143 -21.79 18.04 3.24
C ALA A 143 -22.79 19.17 2.88
N THR A 144 -22.99 19.50 1.61
CA THR A 144 -24.08 20.40 1.19
C THR A 144 -25.43 19.67 1.22
N PRO A 145 -26.48 20.27 1.81
CA PRO A 145 -27.79 19.65 2.02
C PRO A 145 -28.58 19.40 0.73
#